data_AF-A0A8D6PY40-F1
#
_entry.id   AF-A0A8D6PY40-F1
#
_cell.length_a   1.000
_cell.length_b   1.000
_cell.length_c   1.000
_cell.angle_alpha   90.00
_cell.angle_beta   90.00
_cell.angle_gamma   90.00
#
_symmetry.space_group_name_H-M   'P 1'
#
loop_
_entity.id
_entity.type
_entity.pdbx_description
1 polymer ?
#
loop_
_entity_poly.entity_id
_entity_poly.type
_entity_poly.pdbx_seq_one_letter_code
_entity_poly.pdbx_strand_id
1 'polypeptide(L)'
;MSTIIDTFVAPPCREQITLLYQDEHLVLINKPAGLLSLSGKDPRNLDSVHHRLVQRFPGCTLVHRLDFGTSGLMVIARNKGINALLCQQFSQRTVDKVYTALLCGHLAEDEGIVEAAIAKDPAHFPRMALCARHGKPARSRYRVIDRLYQAREGERALALTRVTLTPETGRTHQLRIHCQLLGFRSLAAICTVAGSCPARNALRG
;
A
#
# COMPACT_ATOMS: atom_id res chain seq x y z
N MET A 1 -9.54 12.22 26.91
CA MET A 1 -9.20 11.68 25.57
C MET A 1 -8.59 12.82 24.76
N SER A 2 -7.31 12.73 24.39
CA SER A 2 -6.65 13.78 23.62
C SER A 2 -7.32 13.91 22.25
N THR A 3 -7.80 15.09 21.91
CA THR A 3 -8.43 15.38 20.62
C THR A 3 -7.37 15.27 19.54
N ILE A 4 -7.42 14.20 18.74
CA ILE A 4 -6.53 14.02 17.60
C ILE A 4 -6.98 14.99 16.50
N ILE A 5 -6.20 16.05 16.27
CA ILE A 5 -6.43 17.01 15.19
C ILE A 5 -5.73 16.47 13.93
N ASP A 6 -6.52 16.09 12.92
CA ASP A 6 -6.01 15.70 11.60
C ASP A 6 -5.87 16.96 10.74
N THR A 7 -4.64 17.46 10.61
CA THR A 7 -4.32 18.65 9.80
C THR A 7 -3.81 18.30 8.41
N PHE A 8 -3.74 17.01 8.06
CA PHE A 8 -3.19 16.60 6.77
C PHE A 8 -4.15 16.94 5.63
N VAL A 9 -3.67 17.70 4.66
CA VAL A 9 -4.37 17.97 3.40
C VAL A 9 -3.54 17.37 2.27
N ALA A 10 -4.15 16.46 1.51
CA ALA A 10 -3.53 15.83 0.36
C ALA A 10 -3.35 16.85 -0.78
N PRO A 11 -2.13 16.96 -1.35
CA PRO A 11 -1.95 17.66 -2.62
C PRO A 11 -2.86 17.09 -3.71
N PRO A 12 -3.35 17.91 -4.65
CA PRO A 12 -4.22 17.44 -5.73
C PRO A 12 -3.49 16.45 -6.64
N CYS A 13 -4.12 15.31 -6.91
CA CYS A 13 -3.61 14.31 -7.84
C CYS A 13 -4.18 14.55 -9.24
N ARG A 14 -3.33 14.90 -10.22
CA ARG A 14 -3.75 15.12 -11.62
C ARG A 14 -3.74 13.86 -12.47
N GLU A 15 -3.14 12.79 -11.98
CA GLU A 15 -3.07 11.50 -12.69
C GLU A 15 -4.42 10.79 -12.70
N GLN A 16 -4.69 10.02 -13.76
CA GLN A 16 -5.90 9.21 -13.88
C GLN A 16 -5.70 7.81 -13.28
N ILE A 17 -6.80 7.19 -12.84
CA ILE A 17 -6.79 5.79 -12.42
C ILE A 17 -6.79 4.93 -13.68
N THR A 18 -5.77 4.09 -13.83
CA THR A 18 -5.73 3.15 -14.96
C THR A 18 -6.56 1.92 -14.63
N LEU A 19 -7.50 1.56 -15.50
CA LEU A 19 -8.26 0.32 -15.41
C LEU A 19 -7.44 -0.82 -16.02
N LEU A 20 -7.21 -1.89 -15.25
CA LEU A 20 -6.46 -3.07 -15.69
C LEU A 20 -7.38 -4.22 -16.11
N TYR A 21 -8.50 -4.37 -15.41
CA TYR A 21 -9.48 -5.43 -15.66
C TYR A 21 -10.85 -5.03 -15.11
N GLN A 22 -11.91 -5.52 -15.72
CA GLN A 22 -13.28 -5.32 -15.28
C GLN A 22 -14.15 -6.51 -15.70
N ASP A 23 -14.98 -6.98 -14.76
CA ASP A 23 -16.13 -7.85 -15.03
C ASP A 23 -17.36 -7.41 -14.22
N GLU A 24 -18.37 -8.28 -14.12
CA GLU A 24 -19.60 -8.05 -13.37
C GLU A 24 -19.41 -7.95 -11.85
N HIS A 25 -18.30 -8.50 -11.33
CA HIS A 25 -18.04 -8.62 -9.89
C HIS A 25 -16.88 -7.71 -9.43
N LEU A 26 -15.86 -7.53 -10.26
CA LEU A 26 -14.58 -6.97 -9.90
C LEU A 26 -14.12 -5.87 -10.86
N VAL A 27 -13.38 -4.92 -10.31
CA VAL A 27 -12.58 -3.95 -11.06
C VAL A 27 -11.16 -3.98 -10.51
N LEU A 28 -10.18 -4.23 -11.37
CA LEU A 28 -8.76 -4.08 -11.04
C LEU A 28 -8.25 -2.77 -11.60
N ILE A 29 -7.58 -2.00 -10.76
CA ILE A 29 -7.00 -0.72 -11.14
C ILE A 29 -5.51 -0.69 -10.83
N ASN A 30 -4.78 0.17 -11.53
CA ASN A 30 -3.49 0.69 -11.07
C ASN A 30 -3.74 2.09 -10.48
N LYS A 31 -3.60 2.21 -9.15
CA LYS A 31 -3.73 3.49 -8.44
C LYS A 31 -2.45 4.31 -8.65
N PRO A 32 -2.53 5.59 -9.07
CA PRO A 32 -1.37 6.47 -9.09
C PRO A 32 -0.88 6.81 -7.67
N ALA A 33 0.40 7.13 -7.53
CA ALA A 33 0.91 7.69 -6.28
C ALA A 33 0.31 9.09 -6.04
N GLY A 34 0.12 9.47 -4.77
CA GLY A 34 -0.44 10.77 -4.43
C GLY A 34 -1.97 10.86 -4.56
N LEU A 35 -2.67 9.76 -4.86
CA LEU A 35 -4.14 9.68 -4.75
C LEU A 35 -4.54 8.92 -3.48
N LEU A 36 -5.47 9.46 -2.70
CA LEU A 36 -6.03 8.74 -1.54
C LEU A 36 -6.81 7.51 -2.00
N SER A 37 -6.78 6.41 -1.22
CA SER A 37 -7.68 5.27 -1.49
C SER A 37 -9.13 5.61 -1.13
N LEU A 38 -9.34 6.17 0.07
CA LEU A 38 -10.63 6.67 0.56
C LEU A 38 -10.51 8.16 0.86
N SER A 39 -11.61 8.89 0.69
CA SER A 39 -11.71 10.29 1.09
C SER A 39 -11.39 10.46 2.58
N GLY A 40 -10.66 11.52 2.90
CA GLY A 40 -10.30 11.87 4.28
C GLY A 40 -11.48 12.48 5.04
N LYS A 41 -11.27 12.72 6.35
CA LYS A 41 -12.25 13.43 7.18
C LYS A 41 -12.30 14.92 6.89
N ASP A 42 -11.15 15.51 6.56
CA ASP A 42 -11.09 16.91 6.10
C ASP A 42 -11.84 17.04 4.76
N PRO A 43 -12.81 17.97 4.62
CA PRO A 43 -13.56 18.16 3.39
C PRO A 43 -12.71 18.42 2.14
N ARG A 44 -11.48 18.95 2.32
CA ARG A 44 -10.52 19.19 1.23
C ARG A 44 -9.91 17.89 0.70
N ASN A 45 -9.99 16.80 1.47
CA ASN A 45 -9.50 15.47 1.10
C ASN A 45 -10.60 14.58 0.48
N LEU A 46 -11.51 15.18 -0.29
CA LEU A 46 -12.59 14.44 -0.93
C LEU A 46 -12.09 13.55 -2.07
N ASP A 47 -11.13 14.01 -2.84
CA ASP A 47 -10.62 13.30 -4.01
C ASP A 47 -9.86 12.03 -3.62
N SER A 48 -10.32 10.89 -4.16
CA SER A 48 -9.81 9.55 -3.84
C SER A 48 -10.18 8.55 -4.92
N VAL A 49 -9.55 7.37 -4.88
CA VAL A 49 -9.92 6.22 -5.72
C VAL A 49 -11.41 5.94 -5.62
N HIS A 50 -11.92 5.79 -4.40
CA HIS A 50 -13.33 5.52 -4.20
C HIS A 50 -14.21 6.63 -4.79
N HIS A 51 -13.90 7.90 -4.47
CA HIS A 51 -14.66 9.06 -4.95
C HIS A 51 -14.75 9.12 -6.48
N ARG A 52 -13.65 8.82 -7.18
CA ARG A 52 -13.63 8.80 -8.65
C ARG A 52 -14.35 7.58 -9.22
N LEU A 53 -14.16 6.40 -8.61
CA LEU A 53 -14.72 5.15 -9.14
C LEU A 53 -16.23 5.04 -8.94
N VAL A 54 -16.80 5.55 -7.84
CA VAL A 54 -18.26 5.49 -7.61
C VAL A 54 -19.04 6.22 -8.72
N GLN A 55 -18.47 7.24 -9.33
CA GLN A 55 -19.08 7.97 -10.45
C GLN A 55 -19.22 7.09 -11.71
N ARG A 56 -18.28 6.16 -11.91
CA ARG A 56 -18.27 5.23 -13.05
C ARG A 56 -18.91 3.88 -12.73
N PHE A 57 -18.80 3.44 -11.49
CA PHE A 57 -19.29 2.15 -10.98
C PHE A 57 -20.11 2.39 -9.71
N PRO A 58 -21.38 2.81 -9.85
CA PRO A 58 -22.25 3.03 -8.71
C PRO A 58 -22.34 1.77 -7.83
N GLY A 59 -22.19 1.94 -6.51
CA GLY A 59 -22.21 0.84 -5.55
C GLY A 59 -20.89 0.08 -5.37
N CYS A 60 -19.83 0.45 -6.11
CA CYS A 60 -18.52 -0.14 -5.88
C CYS A 60 -17.99 0.19 -4.49
N THR A 61 -17.20 -0.70 -3.92
CA THR A 61 -16.65 -0.56 -2.56
C THR A 61 -15.21 -1.07 -2.51
N LEU A 62 -14.41 -0.49 -1.62
CA LEU A 62 -13.03 -0.90 -1.42
C LEU A 62 -12.96 -2.08 -0.44
N VAL A 63 -12.17 -3.09 -0.80
CA VAL A 63 -11.90 -4.27 0.05
C VAL A 63 -10.54 -4.16 0.75
N HIS A 64 -9.63 -3.38 0.16
CA HIS A 64 -8.34 -3.04 0.72
C HIS A 64 -7.93 -1.63 0.26
N ARG A 65 -6.79 -1.14 0.75
CA ARG A 65 -6.33 0.22 0.54
C ARG A 65 -4.83 0.28 0.41
N LEU A 66 -4.35 1.14 -0.48
CA LEU A 66 -2.96 1.54 -0.56
C LEU A 66 -2.77 2.90 0.11
N ASP A 67 -1.59 3.14 0.67
CA ASP A 67 -1.25 4.42 1.28
C ASP A 67 -1.21 5.53 0.21
N PHE A 68 -1.34 6.79 0.65
CA PHE A 68 -1.35 7.96 -0.22
C PHE A 68 -0.20 7.96 -1.24
N GLY A 69 1.04 7.80 -0.78
CA GLY A 69 2.25 7.78 -1.64
C GLY A 69 2.57 6.42 -2.29
N THR A 70 1.69 5.42 -2.15
CA THR A 70 1.86 4.08 -2.76
C THR A 70 1.09 4.02 -4.07
N SER A 71 1.67 3.43 -5.10
CA SER A 71 0.99 3.17 -6.37
C SER A 71 0.78 1.67 -6.58
N GLY A 72 0.06 1.28 -7.62
CA GLY A 72 -0.05 -0.12 -8.01
C GLY A 72 -1.45 -0.71 -7.90
N LEU A 73 -1.48 -2.04 -7.97
CA LEU A 73 -2.71 -2.80 -8.12
C LEU A 73 -3.65 -2.68 -6.91
N MET A 74 -4.92 -2.38 -7.20
CA MET A 74 -6.02 -2.52 -6.24
C MET A 74 -7.17 -3.32 -6.85
N VAL A 75 -7.84 -4.09 -5.99
CA VAL A 75 -9.06 -4.85 -6.31
C VAL A 75 -10.22 -4.09 -5.72
N ILE A 76 -11.25 -3.85 -6.53
CA ILE A 76 -12.46 -3.13 -6.15
C ILE A 76 -13.65 -4.06 -6.35
N ALA A 77 -14.50 -4.17 -5.34
CA ALA A 77 -15.74 -4.91 -5.44
C ALA A 77 -16.80 -4.06 -6.13
N ARG A 78 -17.54 -4.62 -7.09
CA ARG A 78 -18.63 -3.92 -7.79
C ARG A 78 -19.86 -3.69 -6.91
N ASN A 79 -20.04 -4.48 -5.84
CA ASN A 79 -21.16 -4.37 -4.91
C ASN A 79 -20.78 -4.90 -3.51
N LYS A 80 -21.69 -4.76 -2.54
CA LYS A 80 -21.48 -5.19 -1.14
C LYS A 80 -21.34 -6.71 -0.99
N GLY A 81 -22.04 -7.51 -1.79
CA GLY A 81 -21.95 -8.97 -1.73
C GLY A 81 -20.55 -9.46 -2.08
N ILE A 82 -20.01 -8.98 -3.20
CA ILE A 82 -18.62 -9.27 -3.61
C ILE A 82 -17.60 -8.71 -2.61
N ASN A 83 -17.88 -7.55 -2.02
CA ASN A 83 -17.03 -6.97 -0.99
C ASN A 83 -16.88 -7.90 0.21
N ALA A 84 -17.97 -8.50 0.70
CA ALA A 84 -17.94 -9.42 1.82
C ALA A 84 -17.07 -10.66 1.52
N LEU A 85 -17.23 -11.26 0.35
CA LEU A 85 -16.43 -12.42 -0.10
C LEU A 85 -14.94 -12.09 -0.18
N LEU A 86 -14.59 -10.93 -0.74
CA LEU A 86 -13.20 -10.50 -0.81
C LEU A 86 -12.64 -10.17 0.57
N CYS A 87 -13.38 -9.46 1.41
CA CYS A 87 -12.97 -9.17 2.79
C CYS A 87 -12.67 -10.44 3.58
N GLN A 88 -13.45 -11.51 3.36
CA GLN A 88 -13.18 -12.83 3.91
C GLN A 88 -11.83 -13.40 3.41
N GLN A 89 -11.53 -13.33 2.11
CA GLN A 89 -10.24 -13.79 1.58
C GLN A 89 -9.06 -12.99 2.17
N PHE A 90 -9.19 -11.67 2.27
CA PHE A 90 -8.18 -10.81 2.89
C PHE A 90 -7.98 -11.14 4.39
N SER A 91 -9.06 -11.42 5.13
CA SER A 91 -8.97 -11.76 6.55
C SER A 91 -8.39 -13.16 6.79
N GLN A 92 -8.70 -14.11 5.91
CA GLN A 92 -8.15 -15.46 5.88
C GLN A 92 -6.71 -15.52 5.33
N ARG A 93 -6.17 -14.39 4.83
CA ARG A 93 -4.83 -14.28 4.23
C ARG A 93 -4.61 -15.23 3.04
N THR A 94 -5.66 -15.51 2.27
CA THR A 94 -5.57 -16.30 1.03
C THR A 94 -5.18 -15.44 -0.19
N VAL A 95 -5.00 -14.14 0.02
CA VAL A 95 -4.57 -13.17 -0.99
C VAL A 95 -3.07 -12.91 -0.85
N ASP A 96 -2.32 -13.29 -1.87
CA ASP A 96 -0.91 -12.96 -1.99
C ASP A 96 -0.71 -11.51 -2.45
N LYS A 97 0.19 -10.81 -1.78
CA LYS A 97 0.55 -9.43 -2.11
C LYS A 97 2.06 -9.33 -2.22
N VAL A 98 2.52 -8.81 -3.34
CA VAL A 98 3.93 -8.49 -3.55
C VAL A 98 4.03 -7.02 -3.89
N TYR A 99 5.06 -6.38 -3.37
CA TYR A 99 5.36 -4.99 -3.63
C TYR A 99 6.79 -4.87 -4.11
N THR A 100 7.06 -3.90 -4.97
CA THR A 100 8.42 -3.49 -5.33
C THR A 100 8.70 -2.13 -4.70
N ALA A 101 9.89 -1.94 -4.17
CA ALA A 101 10.34 -0.66 -3.64
C ALA A 101 11.80 -0.40 -3.99
N LEU A 102 12.16 0.89 -4.06
CA LEU A 102 13.54 1.34 -4.22
C LEU A 102 14.01 2.00 -2.92
N LEU A 103 15.03 1.41 -2.30
CA LEU A 103 15.62 1.84 -1.04
C LEU A 103 16.91 2.61 -1.29
N CYS A 104 17.17 3.65 -0.48
CA CYS A 104 18.54 4.21 -0.37
C CYS A 104 19.54 3.09 -0.05
N GLY A 105 20.79 3.24 -0.44
CA GLY A 105 21.89 2.34 -0.07
C GLY A 105 21.79 0.92 -0.64
N HIS A 106 22.83 0.14 -0.33
CA HIS A 106 22.91 -1.29 -0.67
C HIS A 106 22.60 -2.13 0.56
N LEU A 107 21.55 -2.94 0.49
CA LEU A 107 21.33 -3.98 1.49
C LEU A 107 22.48 -4.99 1.44
N ALA A 108 23.02 -5.35 2.59
CA ALA A 108 24.07 -6.37 2.68
C ALA A 108 23.53 -7.74 2.26
N GLU A 109 22.40 -8.14 2.86
CA GLU A 109 21.76 -9.43 2.61
C GLU A 109 20.84 -9.39 1.37
N ASP A 110 20.76 -10.51 0.66
CA ASP A 110 19.90 -10.67 -0.53
C ASP A 110 18.43 -10.93 -0.18
N GLU A 111 18.15 -11.44 1.01
CA GLU A 111 16.79 -11.63 1.50
C GLU A 111 16.73 -11.61 3.02
N GLY A 112 15.52 -11.44 3.56
CA GLY A 112 15.33 -11.49 5.00
C GLY A 112 13.90 -11.23 5.44
N ILE A 113 13.71 -11.17 6.75
CA ILE A 113 12.42 -10.94 7.38
C ILE A 113 12.55 -9.74 8.31
N VAL A 114 11.61 -8.80 8.21
CA VAL A 114 11.49 -7.69 9.15
C VAL A 114 10.26 -7.92 10.02
N GLU A 115 10.49 -8.00 11.32
CA GLU A 115 9.46 -8.17 12.35
C GLU A 115 9.55 -7.02 13.34
N ALA A 116 8.49 -6.21 13.40
CA ALA A 116 8.41 -5.13 14.36
C ALA A 116 6.95 -4.81 14.67
N ALA A 117 6.63 -4.64 15.95
CA ALA A 117 5.28 -4.30 16.37
C ALA A 117 4.98 -2.82 16.06
N ILE A 118 3.82 -2.54 15.45
CA ILE A 118 3.44 -1.21 14.96
C ILE A 118 2.20 -0.70 15.69
N ALA A 119 2.25 0.54 16.17
CA ALA A 119 1.14 1.27 16.77
C ALA A 119 0.93 2.63 16.10
N LYS A 120 -0.21 3.28 16.35
CA LYS A 120 -0.41 4.69 15.99
C LYS A 120 0.54 5.55 16.82
N ASP A 121 1.13 6.57 16.21
CA ASP A 121 1.88 7.61 16.93
C ASP A 121 0.88 8.61 17.52
N PRO A 122 0.70 8.67 18.86
CA PRO A 122 -0.24 9.59 19.48
C PRO A 122 0.19 11.07 19.36
N ALA A 123 1.48 11.34 19.17
CA ALA A 123 2.01 12.70 19.06
C ALA A 123 1.89 13.26 17.63
N HIS A 124 1.90 12.39 16.61
CA HIS A 124 1.97 12.81 15.20
C HIS A 124 0.95 12.10 14.31
N PHE A 125 -0.34 12.13 14.66
CA PHE A 125 -1.38 11.56 13.79
C PHE A 125 -1.32 12.16 12.37
N PRO A 126 -1.48 11.36 11.29
CA PRO A 126 -1.80 9.93 11.21
C PRO A 126 -0.58 8.99 11.12
N ARG A 127 0.60 9.39 11.62
CA ARG A 127 1.81 8.56 11.57
C ARG A 127 1.66 7.29 12.41
N MET A 128 2.41 6.28 12.00
CA MET A 128 2.54 5.00 12.69
C MET A 128 3.98 4.91 13.19
N ALA A 129 4.18 4.31 14.36
CA ALA A 129 5.47 4.16 14.99
C ALA A 129 5.69 2.73 15.49
N LEU A 130 6.96 2.38 15.70
CA LEU A 130 7.33 1.14 16.36
C LEU A 130 6.95 1.20 17.83
N CYS A 131 6.31 0.14 18.32
CA CYS A 131 5.91 0.04 19.71
C CYS A 131 5.96 -1.42 20.15
N ALA A 132 7.06 -1.83 20.77
CA ALA A 132 7.22 -3.21 21.23
C ALA A 132 6.17 -3.61 22.29
N ARG A 133 5.77 -2.66 23.15
CA ARG A 133 4.88 -2.95 24.30
C ARG A 133 3.41 -3.07 23.93
N HIS A 134 2.91 -2.21 23.03
CA HIS A 134 1.47 -2.11 22.71
C HIS A 134 1.17 -2.14 21.21
N GLY A 135 2.20 -2.28 20.38
CA GLY A 135 2.05 -2.40 18.94
C GLY A 135 1.44 -3.74 18.55
N LYS A 136 0.78 -3.74 17.39
CA LYS A 136 0.29 -4.97 16.79
C LYS A 136 1.46 -5.64 16.06
N PRO A 137 1.66 -6.95 16.22
CA PRO A 137 2.69 -7.68 15.48
C PRO A 137 2.56 -7.44 13.98
N ALA A 138 3.70 -7.17 13.35
CA ALA A 138 3.82 -6.98 11.91
C ALA A 138 5.06 -7.71 11.37
N ARG A 139 4.91 -8.39 10.24
CA ARG A 139 5.94 -9.22 9.62
C ARG A 139 5.92 -9.05 8.11
N SER A 140 7.10 -8.86 7.51
CA SER A 140 7.26 -8.77 6.05
C SER A 140 8.55 -9.43 5.62
N ARG A 141 8.48 -10.23 4.55
CA ARG A 141 9.67 -10.76 3.87
C ARG A 141 10.14 -9.77 2.81
N TYR A 142 11.44 -9.70 2.60
CA TYR A 142 12.01 -8.97 1.48
C TYR A 142 13.01 -9.83 0.72
N ARG A 143 13.17 -9.53 -0.57
CA ARG A 143 14.23 -10.09 -1.42
C ARG A 143 14.74 -9.03 -2.37
N VAL A 144 16.05 -8.86 -2.44
CA VAL A 144 16.75 -7.97 -3.34
C VAL A 144 16.57 -8.45 -4.78
N ILE A 145 16.17 -7.54 -5.66
CA ILE A 145 16.10 -7.75 -7.11
C ILE A 145 17.41 -7.29 -7.75
N ASP A 146 17.83 -6.06 -7.43
CA ASP A 146 19.05 -5.45 -7.96
C ASP A 146 19.64 -4.44 -6.95
N ARG A 147 20.94 -4.19 -7.12
CA ARG A 147 21.67 -3.10 -6.45
C ARG A 147 22.24 -2.22 -7.55
N LEU A 148 21.93 -0.93 -7.49
CA LEU A 148 22.28 0.02 -8.53
C LEU A 148 22.83 1.31 -7.94
N TYR A 149 23.43 2.12 -8.81
CA TYR A 149 23.82 3.49 -8.50
C TYR A 149 23.04 4.43 -9.41
N GLN A 150 22.46 5.48 -8.83
CA GLN A 150 21.83 6.55 -9.59
C GLN A 150 22.66 7.82 -9.41
N ALA A 151 23.24 8.30 -10.50
CA ALA A 151 23.91 9.60 -10.54
C ALA A 151 23.02 10.61 -11.26
N ARG A 152 23.00 11.85 -10.75
CA ARG A 152 22.57 13.02 -11.51
C ARG A 152 23.83 13.79 -11.90
N GLU A 153 23.76 14.50 -13.02
CA GLU A 153 24.91 15.28 -13.51
C GLU A 153 25.38 16.27 -12.42
N GLY A 154 26.65 16.22 -12.07
CA GLY A 154 27.23 17.04 -10.99
C GLY A 154 26.97 16.54 -9.55
N GLU A 155 26.26 15.44 -9.34
CA GLU A 155 25.97 14.89 -8.01
C GLU A 155 26.71 13.57 -7.75
N ARG A 156 27.01 13.30 -6.47
CA ARG A 156 27.57 12.01 -6.06
C ARG A 156 26.56 10.88 -6.34
N ALA A 157 27.03 9.81 -6.95
CA ALA A 157 26.23 8.63 -7.22
C ALA A 157 25.59 8.08 -5.93
N LEU A 158 24.27 7.92 -5.96
CA LEU A 158 23.49 7.40 -4.85
C LEU A 158 23.32 5.88 -5.02
N ALA A 159 23.83 5.12 -4.04
CA ALA A 159 23.56 3.69 -3.96
C ALA A 159 22.07 3.45 -3.71
N LEU A 160 21.48 2.46 -4.39
CA LEU A 160 20.08 2.09 -4.30
C LEU A 160 19.92 0.57 -4.36
N THR A 161 18.91 0.04 -3.68
CA THR A 161 18.52 -1.37 -3.77
C THR A 161 17.06 -1.48 -4.17
N ARG A 162 16.76 -2.20 -5.24
CA ARG A 162 15.39 -2.60 -5.55
C ARG A 162 15.07 -3.89 -4.83
N VAL A 163 13.95 -3.91 -4.13
CA VAL A 163 13.50 -5.08 -3.38
C VAL A 163 12.07 -5.45 -3.76
N THR A 164 11.79 -6.74 -3.73
CA THR A 164 10.43 -7.23 -3.52
C THR A 164 10.12 -7.30 -2.03
N LEU A 165 8.88 -7.05 -1.67
CA LEU A 165 8.37 -7.08 -0.31
C LEU A 165 7.05 -7.86 -0.28
N THR A 166 6.96 -8.85 0.60
CA THR A 166 5.77 -9.68 0.81
C THR A 166 5.28 -9.52 2.24
N PRO A 167 4.25 -8.68 2.49
CA PRO A 167 3.72 -8.49 3.83
C PRO A 167 2.81 -9.66 4.24
N GLU A 168 3.20 -10.37 5.30
CA GLU A 168 2.39 -11.46 5.91
C GLU A 168 1.25 -10.91 6.79
N THR A 169 1.42 -9.68 7.26
CA THR A 169 0.41 -8.89 7.99
C THR A 169 0.03 -7.63 7.22
N GLY A 170 -1.11 -7.02 7.51
CA GLY A 170 -1.59 -5.79 6.84
C GLY A 170 -1.72 -4.59 7.78
N ARG A 171 -0.64 -4.13 8.42
CA ARG A 171 -0.68 -2.93 9.27
C ARG A 171 -0.51 -1.65 8.44
N THR A 172 -1.15 -0.57 8.88
CA THR A 172 -1.00 0.76 8.24
C THR A 172 0.48 1.15 8.20
N HIS A 173 0.96 1.58 7.03
CA HIS A 173 2.36 1.98 6.79
C HIS A 173 3.41 0.87 7.07
N GLN A 174 3.02 -0.40 7.19
CA GLN A 174 3.91 -1.49 7.59
C GLN A 174 5.19 -1.57 6.77
N LEU A 175 5.05 -1.67 5.45
CA LEU A 175 6.21 -1.80 4.55
C LEU A 175 7.11 -0.57 4.63
N ARG A 176 6.54 0.63 4.76
CA ARG A 176 7.32 1.88 4.90
C ARG A 176 8.14 1.88 6.18
N ILE A 177 7.54 1.49 7.30
CA ILE A 177 8.25 1.38 8.59
C ILE A 177 9.31 0.28 8.53
N HIS A 178 8.98 -0.88 7.96
CA HIS A 178 9.92 -1.99 7.84
C HIS A 178 11.11 -1.62 6.94
N CYS A 179 10.89 -0.88 5.85
CA CYS A 179 11.98 -0.37 5.02
C CYS A 179 12.88 0.62 5.80
N GLN A 180 12.29 1.50 6.62
CA GLN A 180 13.05 2.41 7.48
C GLN A 180 13.94 1.64 8.48
N LEU A 181 13.45 0.52 9.01
CA LEU A 181 14.21 -0.36 9.91
C LEU A 181 15.40 -1.04 9.24
N LEU A 182 15.33 -1.31 7.94
CA LEU A 182 16.45 -1.83 7.16
C LEU A 182 17.56 -0.79 6.94
N GLY A 183 17.50 0.36 7.61
CA GLY A 183 18.50 1.43 7.53
C GLY A 183 18.25 2.42 6.39
N PHE A 184 17.14 2.28 5.66
CA PHE A 184 16.94 3.00 4.42
C PHE A 184 15.60 3.72 4.37
N ARG A 185 15.62 5.03 4.09
CA ARG A 185 14.40 5.73 3.68
C ARG A 185 14.00 5.19 2.30
N SER A 186 12.75 4.76 2.14
CA SER A 186 12.19 4.51 0.80
C SER A 186 12.18 5.83 0.03
N LEU A 187 12.97 5.94 -1.04
CA LEU A 187 13.09 7.17 -1.84
C LEU A 187 11.88 7.38 -2.76
N ALA A 188 11.30 6.31 -3.28
CA ALA A 188 10.16 6.41 -4.17
C ALA A 188 9.41 5.07 -4.28
N ALA A 189 8.08 5.19 -4.35
CA ALA A 189 7.11 4.21 -4.83
C ALA A 189 7.25 2.78 -4.31
N ILE A 190 6.49 2.48 -3.25
CA ILE A 190 6.00 1.11 -3.07
C ILE A 190 4.97 0.89 -4.18
N CYS A 191 5.25 -0.04 -5.09
CA CYS A 191 4.37 -0.44 -6.18
C CYS A 191 3.86 -1.85 -5.93
N THR A 192 2.55 -2.05 -5.82
CA THR A 192 1.97 -3.40 -5.71
C THR A 192 2.01 -4.12 -7.07
N VAL A 193 2.56 -5.34 -7.09
CA VAL A 193 2.48 -6.30 -8.21
C VAL A 193 1.78 -7.55 -7.65
N ALA A 194 0.60 -7.91 -8.15
CA ALA A 194 -0.07 -9.12 -7.68
C ALA A 194 0.34 -10.34 -8.51
N GLY A 195 0.72 -11.42 -7.82
CA GLY A 195 0.61 -12.78 -8.32
C GLY A 195 -0.86 -13.21 -8.37
N SER A 196 -1.15 -14.18 -9.22
CA SER A 196 -2.48 -14.69 -9.58
C SER A 196 -3.50 -14.77 -8.43
N CYS A 197 -4.68 -14.18 -8.64
CA CYS A 197 -5.84 -14.38 -7.79
C CYS A 197 -6.57 -15.68 -8.20
N PRO A 198 -6.76 -16.66 -7.30
CA PRO A 198 -7.49 -17.91 -7.61
C PRO A 198 -9.01 -17.72 -7.76
N ALA A 199 -9.51 -16.47 -7.81
CA ALA A 199 -10.93 -16.11 -7.81
C ALA A 199 -11.77 -16.71 -8.95
N ARG A 200 -11.17 -17.34 -9.97
CA ARG A 200 -11.94 -18.06 -11.01
C ARG A 200 -12.74 -19.25 -10.48
N ASN A 201 -12.32 -19.87 -9.37
CA ASN A 201 -12.98 -21.09 -8.87
C ASN A 201 -14.05 -20.84 -7.80
N ALA A 202 -14.14 -19.66 -7.20
CA ALA A 202 -15.07 -19.37 -6.10
C ALA A 202 -16.38 -18.66 -6.53
N LEU A 203 -16.47 -18.22 -7.80
CA LEU A 203 -17.61 -17.45 -8.33
C LEU A 203 -18.48 -18.26 -9.31
N ARG A 204 -18.34 -19.59 -9.31
CA ARG A 204 -19.14 -20.54 -10.12
C ARG A 204 -20.13 -21.38 -9.31
N GLY A 205 -20.41 -20.99 -8.06
CA GLY A 205 -21.37 -21.67 -7.18
C GLY A 205 -22.65 -20.88 -7.03
#